data_AF-E1ZIY7-F1
#
_entry.id   AF-E1ZIY7-F1
#
_cell.length_a   1.000
_cell.length_b   1.000
_cell.length_c   1.000
_cell.angle_alpha   90.00
_cell.angle_beta   90.00
_cell.angle_gamma   90.00
#
_symmetry.space_group_name_H-M   'P 1'
#
loop_
_entity.id
_entity.type
_entity.pdbx_description
1 polymer ?
#
loop_
_entity_poly.entity_id
_entity_poly.type
_entity_poly.pdbx_seq_one_letter_code
_entity_poly.pdbx_strand_id
1 'polypeptide(L)'
;LAQHYKWGLDRLFAEKHSHAVIVEDDMLFSPDFLLYFEATAPLLDADPTLWCVSSWNDNGFVTGHAWNASRLFRSSYFPGLGWMMKRELWEELGPKWP
;
A
#
# COMPACT_ATOMS: atom_id res chain seq x y z
N LEU A 1 -11.98 -2.03 -14.18
CA LEU A 1 -10.98 -1.81 -13.11
C LEU A 1 -11.14 -2.81 -11.96
N ALA A 2 -12.24 -2.82 -11.21
CA ALA A 2 -12.41 -3.70 -10.05
C ALA A 2 -12.13 -5.20 -10.33
N GLN A 3 -12.67 -5.74 -11.42
CA GLN A 3 -12.43 -7.15 -11.80
C GLN A 3 -10.98 -7.43 -12.24
N HIS A 4 -10.27 -6.42 -12.76
CA HIS A 4 -8.86 -6.54 -13.12
C HIS A 4 -7.97 -6.60 -11.88
N TYR A 5 -8.23 -5.73 -10.89
CA TYR A 5 -7.61 -5.79 -9.57
C TYR A 5 -7.83 -7.17 -8.93
N LYS A 6 -9.07 -7.67 -8.94
CA LYS A 6 -9.39 -8.99 -8.40
C LYS A 6 -8.59 -10.09 -9.08
N TRP A 7 -8.60 -10.13 -10.41
CA TRP A 7 -7.88 -11.13 -11.18
C TRP A 7 -6.37 -11.10 -10.88
N GLY A 8 -5.77 -9.92 -10.81
CA GLY A 8 -4.34 -9.76 -10.52
C GLY A 8 -3.96 -10.20 -9.11
N LEU A 9 -4.73 -9.78 -8.11
CA LEU A 9 -4.48 -10.13 -6.71
C LEU A 9 -4.72 -11.61 -6.42
N ASP A 10 -5.77 -12.21 -7.00
CA ASP A 10 -6.00 -13.66 -6.91
C ASP A 10 -4.80 -14.45 -7.42
N ARG A 11 -4.24 -14.02 -8.56
CA ARG A 11 -3.12 -14.69 -9.20
C ARG A 11 -1.82 -14.50 -8.42
N LEU A 12 -1.55 -13.28 -7.96
CA LEU A 12 -0.38 -12.97 -7.14
C LEU A 12 -0.38 -13.78 -5.84
N PHE A 13 -1.49 -13.80 -5.10
CA PHE A 13 -1.53 -14.51 -3.82
C PHE A 13 -1.63 -16.04 -3.96
N ALA A 14 -2.08 -16.55 -5.10
CA ALA A 14 -1.94 -17.97 -5.43
C ALA A 14 -0.47 -18.43 -5.50
N GLU A 15 0.46 -17.53 -5.82
CA GLU A 15 1.92 -17.78 -5.83
C GLU A 15 2.57 -17.68 -4.42
N LYS A 16 1.76 -17.57 -3.36
CA LYS A 16 2.18 -17.56 -1.95
C LYS A 16 3.08 -16.38 -1.53
N HIS A 17 3.01 -15.24 -2.21
CA HIS A 17 3.58 -13.99 -1.70
C HIS A 17 2.94 -13.59 -0.37
N SER A 18 3.72 -13.04 0.57
CA SER A 18 3.21 -12.56 1.86
C SER A 18 2.59 -11.16 1.75
N HIS A 19 3.13 -10.34 0.85
CA HIS A 19 2.73 -8.96 0.61
C HIS A 19 2.60 -8.67 -0.88
N ALA A 20 1.83 -7.64 -1.21
CA ALA A 20 1.76 -7.07 -2.54
C ALA A 20 1.89 -5.55 -2.45
N VAL A 21 2.74 -4.95 -3.28
CA VAL A 21 2.76 -3.50 -3.54
C VAL A 21 2.02 -3.25 -4.83
N ILE A 22 0.91 -2.51 -4.77
CA ILE A 22 0.02 -2.23 -5.89
C ILE A 22 0.25 -0.80 -6.37
N VAL A 23 0.52 -0.66 -7.67
CA VAL A 23 0.77 0.61 -8.38
C VAL A 23 -0.02 0.64 -9.68
N GLU A 24 -0.33 1.85 -10.15
CA GLU A 24 -0.94 2.09 -11.46
C GLU A 24 0.13 2.53 -12.48
N ASP A 25 -0.22 2.47 -13.77
CA ASP A 25 0.71 2.66 -14.88
C ASP A 25 1.09 4.14 -15.13
N ASP A 26 0.40 5.07 -14.51
CA ASP A 26 0.59 6.51 -14.62
C ASP A 26 1.38 7.13 -13.44
N MET A 27 1.96 6.28 -12.58
CA MET A 27 2.72 6.73 -11.41
C MET A 27 4.22 6.92 -11.68
N LEU A 28 4.80 7.97 -11.09
CA LEU A 28 6.25 8.17 -11.00
C LEU A 28 6.73 7.88 -9.58
N PHE A 29 7.74 7.02 -9.45
CA PHE A 29 8.24 6.57 -8.15
C PHE A 29 9.45 7.39 -7.69
N SER A 30 9.52 7.64 -6.39
CA SER A 30 10.72 8.20 -5.77
C SER A 30 11.88 7.19 -5.80
N PRO A 31 13.15 7.65 -5.73
CA PRO A 31 14.31 6.75 -5.71
C PRO A 31 14.32 5.73 -4.56
N ASP A 32 13.63 6.03 -3.46
CA ASP A 32 13.53 5.22 -2.24
C ASP A 32 12.19 4.46 -2.12
N PHE A 33 11.36 4.43 -3.16
CA PHE A 33 10.02 3.83 -3.13
C PHE A 33 10.00 2.40 -2.59
N LEU A 34 10.90 1.53 -3.06
CA LEU A 34 10.97 0.14 -2.58
C LEU A 34 11.59 0.03 -1.17
N LEU A 35 12.57 0.90 -0.85
CA LEU A 35 13.18 0.94 0.49
C LEU A 35 12.17 1.36 1.55
N TYR A 36 11.25 2.27 1.20
CA TYR A 36 10.14 2.68 2.06
C TYR A 36 9.24 1.49 2.42
N PHE A 37 8.83 0.67 1.44
CA PHE A 37 8.02 -0.52 1.69
C PHE A 37 8.78 -1.61 2.45
N GLU A 38 10.05 -1.85 2.12
CA GLU A 38 10.90 -2.77 2.87
C GLU A 38 11.00 -2.38 4.35
N ALA A 39 11.25 -1.10 4.64
CA ALA A 39 11.39 -0.59 5.99
C ALA A 39 10.07 -0.61 6.81
N THR A 40 8.92 -0.54 6.14
CA THR A 40 7.60 -0.47 6.78
C THR A 40 6.84 -1.79 6.79
N ALA A 41 7.25 -2.79 6.01
CA ALA A 41 6.63 -4.12 6.03
C ALA A 41 6.58 -4.76 7.43
N PRO A 42 7.64 -4.69 8.26
CA PRO A 42 7.58 -5.22 9.63
C PRO A 42 6.52 -4.53 10.52
N LEU A 43 6.18 -3.26 10.24
CA LEU A 43 5.11 -2.57 10.97
C LEU A 43 3.75 -3.15 10.61
N LEU A 44 3.51 -3.41 9.32
CA LEU A 44 2.27 -4.02 8.83
C LEU A 44 2.12 -5.47 9.30
N ASP A 45 3.23 -6.18 9.52
CA ASP A 45 3.24 -7.52 10.13
C ASP A 45 2.93 -7.50 11.62
N ALA A 46 3.53 -6.56 12.36
CA ALA A 46 3.47 -6.54 13.82
C ALA A 46 2.21 -5.88 14.39
N ASP A 47 1.63 -4.91 13.70
CA ASP A 47 0.49 -4.14 14.19
C ASP A 47 -0.82 -4.54 13.48
N PRO A 48 -1.72 -5.30 14.13
CA PRO A 48 -2.98 -5.73 13.53
C PRO A 48 -3.98 -4.58 13.31
N THR A 49 -3.69 -3.37 13.81
CA THR A 49 -4.52 -2.18 13.58
C THR A 49 -4.14 -1.42 12.30
N LEU A 50 -3.08 -1.86 11.59
CA LEU A 50 -2.71 -1.33 10.28
C LEU A 50 -3.34 -2.16 9.17
N TRP A 51 -3.93 -1.48 8.19
CA TRP A 51 -4.60 -2.10 7.05
C TRP A 51 -3.72 -2.16 5.80
N CYS A 52 -2.92 -1.10 5.58
CA CYS A 52 -1.98 -0.98 4.49
C CYS A 52 -0.86 0.01 4.86
N VAL A 53 0.15 0.07 4.00
CA VAL A 53 1.09 1.20 3.92
C VAL A 53 0.88 1.86 2.57
N SER A 54 0.74 3.19 2.51
CA SER A 54 0.65 3.92 1.23
C SER A 54 1.86 4.85 1.07
N SER A 55 2.29 5.04 -0.17
CA SER A 55 3.32 5.98 -0.59
C SER A 55 2.76 7.41 -0.80
N TRP A 56 1.45 7.59 -0.59
CA TRP A 56 0.75 8.84 -0.87
C TRP A 56 0.34 9.59 0.40
N ASN A 57 0.51 10.90 0.36
CA ASN A 57 -0.05 11.84 1.33
C ASN A 57 -0.98 12.80 0.58
N ASP A 58 -2.29 12.69 0.82
CA ASP A 58 -3.32 13.54 0.18
C ASP A 58 -3.10 15.05 0.39
N ASN A 59 -2.33 15.44 1.41
CA ASN A 59 -1.98 16.83 1.70
C ASN A 59 -0.48 17.13 1.49
N GLY A 60 0.22 16.31 0.68
CA GLY A 60 1.66 16.39 0.39
C GLY A 60 2.11 17.58 -0.47
N PHE A 61 1.47 18.74 -0.37
CA PHE A 61 1.75 19.90 -1.21
C PHE A 61 3.14 20.51 -0.96
N VAL A 62 3.83 20.95 -2.02
CA VAL A 62 5.22 21.45 -1.93
C VAL A 62 5.39 22.60 -0.92
N THR A 63 4.39 23.48 -0.80
CA THR A 63 4.40 24.63 0.11
C THR A 63 3.43 24.46 1.28
N GLY A 64 3.62 25.25 2.33
CA GLY A 64 2.70 25.30 3.48
C GLY A 64 2.98 24.28 4.58
N HIS A 65 4.06 23.51 4.47
CA HIS A 65 4.40 22.45 5.42
C HIS A 65 5.91 22.39 5.67
N ALA A 66 6.28 22.09 6.91
CA ALA A 66 7.66 21.73 7.26
C ALA A 66 7.88 20.24 6.93
N TRP A 67 8.34 19.98 5.70
CA TRP A 67 8.56 18.62 5.22
C TRP A 67 9.79 17.97 5.85
N ASN A 68 9.63 16.69 6.20
CA ASN A 68 10.70 15.81 6.67
C ASN A 68 10.49 14.45 6.00
N ALA A 69 11.43 14.04 5.16
CA ALA A 69 11.34 12.81 4.38
C ALA A 69 11.32 11.53 5.24
N SER A 70 11.80 11.59 6.48
CA SER A 70 11.82 10.43 7.40
C SER A 70 10.60 10.35 8.31
N ARG A 71 9.65 11.30 8.22
CA ARG A 71 8.45 11.32 9.09
C ARG A 71 7.30 10.58 8.42
N LEU A 72 6.72 9.62 9.14
CA LEU A 72 5.52 8.88 8.74
C LEU A 72 4.30 9.31 9.56
N PHE A 73 3.10 9.03 9.03
CA PHE A 73 1.83 9.32 9.67
C PHE A 73 0.93 8.09 9.65
N ARG A 74 0.01 8.01 10.62
CA ARG A 74 -1.15 7.10 10.55
C ARG A 74 -2.37 7.90 10.13
N SER A 75 -3.18 7.32 9.25
CA SER A 75 -4.43 7.90 8.79
C SER A 75 -5.53 6.84 8.86
N SER A 76 -6.77 7.27 9.11
CA SER A 76 -7.96 6.43 8.97
C SER A 76 -8.54 6.48 7.56
N TYR A 77 -7.97 7.30 6.67
CA TYR A 77 -8.32 7.36 5.26
C TYR A 77 -7.42 6.40 4.46
N PHE A 78 -8.00 5.65 3.53
CA PHE A 78 -7.27 4.77 2.62
C PHE A 78 -6.88 5.54 1.34
N PRO A 79 -5.59 5.86 1.12
CA PRO A 79 -5.20 6.75 0.01
C PRO A 79 -5.05 6.03 -1.34
N GLY A 80 -4.79 4.72 -1.35
CA GLY A 80 -4.36 4.01 -2.55
C GLY A 80 -2.98 4.49 -3.03
N LEU A 81 -2.88 4.83 -4.32
CA LEU A 81 -1.73 5.48 -4.99
C LEU A 81 -0.35 4.96 -4.52
N GLY A 82 -0.02 3.73 -4.92
CA GLY A 82 1.17 3.03 -4.47
C GLY A 82 1.01 2.56 -3.03
N TRP A 83 0.46 1.37 -2.83
CA TRP A 83 0.14 0.86 -1.49
C TRP A 83 0.48 -0.62 -1.34
N MET A 84 0.90 -0.99 -0.14
CA MET A 84 1.25 -2.34 0.25
C MET A 84 0.16 -2.95 1.12
N MET A 85 -0.20 -4.20 0.81
CA MET A 85 -1.12 -5.01 1.61
C MET A 85 -0.53 -6.38 1.92
N LYS A 86 -1.07 -6.99 2.97
CA LYS A 86 -0.81 -8.39 3.35
C LYS A 86 -1.74 -9.36 2.62
N ARG A 87 -1.27 -10.60 2.44
CA ARG A 87 -2.08 -11.69 1.89
C ARG A 87 -3.35 -11.93 2.70
N GLU A 88 -3.26 -11.91 4.03
CA GLU A 88 -4.40 -12.17 4.92
C GLU A 88 -5.55 -11.19 4.68
N LEU A 89 -5.21 -9.95 4.31
CA LEU A 89 -6.22 -8.97 3.94
C LEU A 89 -6.90 -9.33 2.61
N TRP A 90 -6.15 -9.81 1.61
CA TRP A 90 -6.77 -10.26 0.37
C TRP A 90 -7.64 -11.50 0.58
N GLU A 91 -7.22 -12.43 1.44
CA GLU A 91 -8.02 -13.60 1.81
C GLU A 91 -9.35 -13.19 2.46
N GLU A 92 -9.38 -12.07 3.20
CA GLU A 92 -10.61 -11.50 3.75
C GLU A 92 -11.48 -10.81 2.68
N LEU A 93 -10.88 -9.99 1.81
CA LEU A 93 -11.61 -9.14 0.86
C LEU A 93 -12.03 -9.86 -0.42
N GLY A 94 -11.17 -10.72 -0.96
CA GLY A 94 -11.34 -11.40 -2.26
C GLY A 94 -12.68 -12.14 -2.42
N PRO A 95 -13.17 -12.90 -1.41
CA PRO A 95 -14.47 -13.57 -1.48
C PRO A 95 -15.68 -12.64 -1.54
N LYS A 96 -15.54 -11.39 -1.06
CA LYS A 96 -16.59 -10.36 -1.00
C LYS A 96 -16.29 -9.16 -1.90
N TRP A 97 -15.38 -9.35 -2.87
CA TRP A 97 -14.97 -8.30 -3.79
C TRP A 97 -16.14 -7.88 -4.70
N PRO A 98 -16.41 -6.57 -4.87
CA PRO A 98 -17.55 -6.05 -5.63
C PRO A 98 -17.43 -6.24 -7.15
#